data_AF-A0A919ZR52-F1
#
_entry.id   AF-A0A919ZR52-F1
#
_cell.length_a   1.000
_cell.length_b   1.000
_cell.length_c   1.000
_cell.angle_alpha   90.00
_cell.angle_beta   90.00
_cell.angle_gamma   90.00
#
_symmetry.space_group_name_H-M   'P 1'
#
loop_
_entity.id
_entity.type
_entity.pdbx_description
1 polymer ?
#
loop_
_entity_poly.entity_id
_entity_poly.type
_entity_poly.pdbx_seq_one_letter_code
_entity_poly.pdbx_strand_id
1 'polypeptide(L)'
;MEKRFVRKISGFILILFLFSVNYSFCQRQSKNKILSNVGKYSLIEFSKPFSKDSILVTAFVEIPFQSLQFIKKEKSFFASYDVSISLRNKKGKRIFRKMWSDSIITNDYIQTQSKYRTKKHFVNLKVGKDEYIIDSELYDKDTRNKGSKKIKLDFSKKDKTPILFEPIIVTNLEGNWGFNDGEFPLTGKRITNIDDGLTLIISGFVGIGQYQVEMFLDGKNEENGVIVIKNDETPNGYFITRYKLKKDDLSTIGLNLKLIIKQNGKERSIFKNISIFKPGLSGFVNNVENSFQQMRYILTTMREKKLKVKRVKN
;
A
#
# COMPACT_ATOMS: atom_id res chain seq x y z
N MET A 1 -57.03 3.94 53.62
CA MET A 1 -55.58 4.08 53.35
C MET A 1 -55.26 5.56 53.25
N GLU A 2 -54.52 6.11 54.22
CA GLU A 2 -54.32 7.55 54.36
C GLU A 2 -53.59 8.16 53.15
N LYS A 3 -54.08 9.32 52.67
CA LYS A 3 -53.47 10.08 51.56
C LYS A 3 -51.98 10.40 51.80
N ARG A 4 -51.52 10.43 53.06
CA ARG A 4 -50.10 10.59 53.43
C ARG A 4 -49.26 9.34 53.15
N PHE A 5 -49.81 8.15 53.30
CA PHE A 5 -49.09 6.89 53.05
C PHE A 5 -48.86 6.68 51.55
N VAL A 6 -49.88 6.96 50.73
CA VAL A 6 -49.79 6.91 49.26
C VAL A 6 -48.78 7.93 48.72
N ARG A 7 -48.71 9.14 49.30
CA ARG A 7 -47.72 10.17 48.94
C ARG A 7 -46.28 9.74 49.26
N LYS A 8 -46.05 9.07 50.39
CA LYS A 8 -44.73 8.54 50.77
C LYS A 8 -44.29 7.40 49.84
N ILE A 9 -45.20 6.49 49.48
CA ILE A 9 -44.92 5.40 48.54
C ILE A 9 -44.63 5.94 47.13
N SER A 10 -45.42 6.91 46.66
CA SER A 10 -45.21 7.56 45.36
C SER A 10 -43.84 8.27 45.29
N GLY A 11 -43.44 8.96 46.35
CA GLY A 11 -42.11 9.58 46.43
C GLY A 11 -40.97 8.55 46.43
N PHE A 12 -41.16 7.41 47.10
CA PHE A 12 -40.16 6.34 47.15
C PHE A 12 -39.99 5.64 45.79
N ILE A 13 -41.09 5.43 45.06
CA ILE A 13 -41.07 4.88 43.69
C ILE A 13 -40.37 5.84 42.72
N LEU A 14 -40.59 7.15 42.86
CA LEU A 14 -39.92 8.16 42.02
C LEU A 14 -38.40 8.17 42.23
N ILE A 15 -37.94 8.00 43.48
CA ILE A 15 -36.51 7.92 43.82
C ILE A 15 -35.88 6.65 43.26
N LEU A 16 -36.55 5.49 43.37
CA LEU A 16 -36.09 4.23 42.76
C LEU A 16 -36.00 4.32 41.23
N PHE A 17 -36.95 5.01 40.60
CA PHE A 17 -36.92 5.23 39.15
C PHE A 17 -35.71 6.11 38.76
N LEU A 18 -35.43 7.19 39.49
CA LEU A 18 -34.28 8.07 39.24
C LEU A 18 -32.90 7.39 39.43
N PHE A 19 -32.79 6.40 40.32
CA PHE A 19 -31.56 5.60 40.46
C PHE A 19 -31.37 4.59 39.32
N SER A 20 -32.45 4.10 38.70
CA SER A 20 -32.35 3.11 37.61
C SER A 20 -31.91 3.70 36.26
N VAL A 21 -32.20 4.99 35.99
CA VAL A 21 -31.81 5.65 34.72
C VAL A 21 -30.29 5.88 34.64
N ASN A 22 -29.59 5.94 35.77
CA ASN A 22 -28.14 6.16 35.82
C ASN A 22 -27.30 4.92 35.48
N TYR A 23 -27.87 3.70 35.50
CA TYR A 23 -27.15 2.49 35.08
C TYR A 23 -27.16 2.28 33.55
N SER A 24 -28.13 2.89 32.83
CA SER A 24 -28.25 2.75 31.37
C SER A 24 -27.42 3.76 30.58
N PHE A 25 -26.80 4.74 31.25
CA PHE A 25 -25.87 5.70 30.65
C PHE A 25 -24.42 5.41 31.05
N CYS A 26 -24.03 4.13 31.07
CA CYS A 26 -22.62 3.81 30.89
C CYS A 26 -22.25 4.25 29.48
N GLN A 27 -21.73 5.47 29.33
CA GLN A 27 -21.21 5.99 28.08
C GLN A 27 -20.25 4.94 27.53
N ARG A 28 -20.64 4.29 26.43
CA ARG A 28 -19.72 3.62 25.53
C ARG A 28 -18.85 4.74 24.98
N GLN A 29 -17.85 5.14 25.76
CA GLN A 29 -16.78 5.96 25.27
C GLN A 29 -16.29 5.18 24.05
N SER A 30 -16.50 5.77 22.87
CA SER A 30 -15.76 5.40 21.68
C SER A 30 -14.31 5.66 22.03
N LYS A 31 -13.67 4.72 22.75
CA LYS A 31 -12.22 4.62 22.80
C LYS A 31 -11.85 4.51 21.33
N ASN A 32 -11.33 5.60 20.78
CA ASN A 32 -10.47 5.51 19.61
C ASN A 32 -9.52 4.36 19.94
N LYS A 33 -9.75 3.17 19.36
CA LYS A 33 -8.97 1.99 19.65
C LYS A 33 -7.57 2.38 19.23
N ILE A 34 -6.72 2.76 20.19
CA ILE A 34 -5.29 2.90 19.98
C ILE A 34 -4.91 1.53 19.44
N LEU A 35 -4.61 1.48 18.14
CA LEU A 35 -4.27 0.24 17.48
C LEU A 35 -3.09 -0.33 18.28
N SER A 36 -3.24 -1.56 18.79
CA SER A 36 -2.13 -2.28 19.38
C SER A 36 -0.97 -2.30 18.36
N ASN A 37 0.27 -2.43 18.83
CA ASN A 37 1.42 -2.48 17.94
C ASN A 37 1.25 -3.53 16.83
N VAL A 38 0.61 -4.66 17.16
CA VAL A 38 0.24 -5.75 16.24
C VAL A 38 -0.65 -5.28 15.09
N GLY A 39 -1.39 -4.18 15.21
CA GLY A 39 -2.20 -3.60 14.13
C GLY A 39 -1.42 -2.75 13.12
N LYS A 40 -0.14 -2.46 13.35
CA LYS A 40 0.71 -1.59 12.51
C LYS A 40 1.30 -2.28 11.28
N TYR A 41 1.14 -3.60 11.15
CA TYR A 41 1.50 -4.34 9.94
C TYR A 41 0.67 -3.91 8.73
N SER A 42 1.16 -4.24 7.55
CA SER A 42 0.51 -3.94 6.27
C SER A 42 0.04 -5.22 5.59
N LEU A 43 -1.14 -5.16 4.97
CA LEU A 43 -1.63 -6.12 3.99
C LEU A 43 -1.65 -5.38 2.65
N ILE A 44 -1.07 -5.98 1.62
CA ILE A 44 -0.86 -5.37 0.31
C ILE A 44 -1.14 -6.41 -0.76
N GLU A 45 -1.77 -6.01 -1.85
CA GLU A 45 -2.10 -6.86 -2.97
C GLU A 45 -1.53 -6.34 -4.29
N PHE A 46 -1.22 -7.27 -5.17
CA PHE A 46 -0.93 -7.01 -6.57
C PHE A 46 -1.75 -7.96 -7.42
N SER A 47 -2.34 -7.46 -8.50
CA SER A 47 -3.23 -8.24 -9.36
C SER A 47 -2.78 -8.12 -10.81
N LYS A 48 -2.68 -9.25 -11.50
CA LYS A 48 -2.40 -9.32 -12.94
C LYS A 48 -3.18 -10.47 -13.59
N PRO A 49 -3.43 -10.43 -14.90
CA PRO A 49 -3.97 -11.58 -15.63
C PRO A 49 -3.13 -12.84 -15.39
N PHE A 50 -3.79 -14.00 -15.27
CA PHE A 50 -3.14 -15.32 -15.31
C PHE A 50 -3.53 -16.08 -16.58
N SER A 51 -4.81 -15.95 -16.97
CA SER A 51 -5.38 -16.45 -18.22
C SER A 51 -6.53 -15.52 -18.61
N LYS A 52 -7.19 -15.74 -19.76
CA LYS A 52 -8.34 -14.96 -20.23
C LYS A 52 -9.43 -14.73 -19.16
N ASP A 53 -9.66 -15.73 -18.30
CA ASP A 53 -10.77 -15.73 -17.34
C ASP A 53 -10.32 -15.76 -15.87
N SER A 54 -9.02 -15.76 -15.63
CA SER A 54 -8.47 -15.84 -14.28
C SER A 54 -7.42 -14.77 -14.03
N ILE A 55 -7.42 -14.25 -12.80
CA ILE A 55 -6.51 -13.23 -12.31
C ILE A 55 -5.61 -13.88 -11.26
N LEU A 56 -4.30 -13.60 -11.36
CA LEU A 56 -3.36 -13.90 -10.30
C LEU A 56 -3.33 -12.73 -9.32
N VAL A 57 -3.65 -13.00 -8.07
CA VAL A 57 -3.56 -12.07 -6.97
C VAL A 57 -2.43 -12.50 -6.05
N THR A 58 -1.41 -11.66 -5.93
CA THR A 58 -0.30 -11.84 -5.00
C THR A 58 -0.55 -10.96 -3.78
N ALA A 59 -0.72 -11.58 -2.61
CA ALA A 59 -0.97 -10.86 -1.36
C ALA A 59 0.23 -10.97 -0.44
N PHE A 60 0.66 -9.83 0.12
CA PHE A 60 1.75 -9.71 1.08
C PHE A 60 1.24 -9.28 2.44
N VAL A 61 1.82 -9.87 3.47
CA VAL A 61 1.80 -9.32 4.83
C VAL A 61 3.20 -8.86 5.17
N GLU A 62 3.35 -7.57 5.45
CA GLU A 62 4.59 -6.97 5.92
C GLU A 62 4.47 -6.63 7.41
N ILE A 63 5.35 -7.22 8.21
CA ILE A 63 5.35 -7.11 9.66
C ILE A 63 6.61 -6.33 10.08
N PRO A 64 6.50 -5.01 10.33
CA PRO A 64 7.57 -4.24 10.95
C PRO A 64 7.94 -4.83 12.32
N PHE A 65 9.21 -4.79 12.68
CA PHE A 65 9.68 -5.32 13.97
C PHE A 65 8.95 -4.65 15.13
N GLN A 66 8.75 -3.31 15.06
CA GLN A 66 7.96 -2.56 16.06
C GLN A 66 6.52 -3.05 16.27
N SER A 67 5.99 -3.92 15.39
CA SER A 67 4.62 -4.44 15.47
C SER A 67 4.52 -5.62 16.44
N LEU A 68 5.65 -6.23 16.79
CA LEU A 68 5.73 -7.38 17.69
C LEU A 68 6.37 -6.99 19.02
N GLN A 69 5.97 -7.66 20.09
CA GLN A 69 6.68 -7.57 21.34
C GLN A 69 7.93 -8.44 21.31
N PHE A 70 9.07 -7.84 21.59
CA PHE A 70 10.32 -8.56 21.80
C PHE A 70 10.55 -8.82 23.29
N ILE A 71 11.01 -10.02 23.62
CA ILE A 71 11.45 -10.43 24.94
C ILE A 71 12.97 -10.61 24.90
N LYS A 72 13.67 -10.04 25.89
CA LYS A 72 15.11 -10.23 26.03
C LYS A 72 15.40 -11.66 26.50
N LYS A 73 16.25 -12.39 25.77
CA LYS A 73 16.79 -13.70 26.12
C LYS A 73 18.31 -13.62 26.08
N GLU A 74 18.93 -13.62 27.27
CA GLU A 74 20.38 -13.48 27.45
C GLU A 74 20.94 -12.24 26.73
N LYS A 75 21.65 -12.44 25.61
CA LYS A 75 22.28 -11.42 24.77
C LYS A 75 21.45 -11.05 23.53
N SER A 76 20.24 -11.60 23.38
CA SER A 76 19.39 -11.41 22.21
C SER A 76 17.97 -10.98 22.58
N PHE A 77 17.21 -10.57 21.58
CA PHE A 77 15.80 -10.21 21.65
C PHE A 77 15.03 -11.13 20.70
N PHE A 78 13.95 -11.72 21.21
CA PHE A 78 13.14 -12.70 20.52
C PHE A 78 11.68 -12.24 20.45
N ALA A 79 11.06 -12.37 19.29
CA ALA A 79 9.62 -12.18 19.13
C ALA A 79 9.03 -13.35 18.33
N SER A 80 7.86 -13.84 18.72
CA SER A 80 7.19 -14.92 17.99
C SER A 80 5.74 -14.59 17.66
N TYR A 81 5.29 -15.06 16.49
CA TYR A 81 3.98 -14.66 15.98
C TYR A 81 3.38 -15.74 15.07
N ASP A 82 2.06 -15.68 14.94
CA ASP A 82 1.32 -16.38 13.90
C ASP A 82 0.70 -15.36 12.96
N VAL A 83 0.77 -15.62 11.65
CA VAL A 83 0.14 -14.76 10.65
C VAL A 83 -0.64 -15.61 9.68
N SER A 84 -1.80 -15.12 9.26
CA SER A 84 -2.60 -15.78 8.22
C SER A 84 -3.09 -14.81 7.16
N ILE A 85 -3.25 -15.34 5.95
CA ILE A 85 -3.93 -14.69 4.83
C ILE A 85 -5.05 -15.62 4.39
N SER A 86 -6.27 -15.11 4.31
CA SER A 86 -7.43 -15.81 3.76
C SER A 86 -8.12 -15.02 2.67
N LEU A 87 -8.75 -15.78 1.76
CA LEU A 87 -9.58 -15.26 0.69
C LEU A 87 -11.02 -15.68 0.95
N ARG A 88 -11.95 -14.72 0.87
CA ARG A 88 -13.39 -14.95 0.94
C ARG A 88 -14.05 -14.47 -0.34
N ASN A 89 -15.11 -15.16 -0.77
CA ASN A 89 -15.96 -14.64 -1.83
C ASN A 89 -16.94 -13.58 -1.30
N LYS A 90 -17.69 -12.94 -2.20
CA LYS A 90 -18.78 -12.01 -1.88
C LYS A 90 -19.80 -12.55 -0.88
N LYS A 91 -20.08 -13.86 -0.90
CA LYS A 91 -21.00 -14.53 0.04
C LYS A 91 -20.40 -14.76 1.43
N GLY A 92 -19.16 -14.32 1.68
CA GLY A 92 -18.45 -14.48 2.94
C GLY A 92 -17.85 -15.86 3.16
N LYS A 93 -18.02 -16.81 2.22
CA LYS A 93 -17.42 -18.14 2.30
C LYS A 93 -15.91 -18.04 2.11
N ARG A 94 -15.16 -18.59 3.04
CA ARG A 94 -13.70 -18.71 2.94
C ARG A 94 -13.34 -19.74 1.88
N ILE A 95 -12.66 -19.30 0.82
CA ILE A 95 -12.18 -20.14 -0.29
C ILE A 95 -10.78 -20.66 0.01
N PHE A 96 -9.95 -19.83 0.64
CA PHE A 96 -8.55 -20.14 0.87
C PHE A 96 -8.10 -19.63 2.24
N ARG A 97 -7.12 -20.31 2.85
CA ARG A 97 -6.38 -19.83 4.01
C ARG A 97 -4.97 -20.40 4.00
N LYS A 98 -3.97 -19.54 4.19
CA LYS A 98 -2.60 -19.92 4.55
C LYS A 98 -2.24 -19.31 5.89
N MET A 99 -1.48 -20.05 6.68
CA MET A 99 -1.00 -19.61 7.99
C MET A 99 0.49 -19.94 8.10
N TRP A 100 1.21 -19.05 8.76
CA TRP A 100 2.62 -19.19 9.09
C TRP A 100 2.79 -18.98 10.58
N SER A 101 3.72 -19.73 11.16
CA SER A 101 4.18 -19.57 12.53
C SER A 101 5.68 -19.32 12.46
N ASP A 102 6.13 -18.18 12.96
CA ASP A 102 7.51 -17.73 12.72
C ASP A 102 8.02 -16.88 13.89
N SER A 103 9.32 -16.56 13.87
CA SER A 103 9.98 -15.78 14.91
C SER A 103 11.06 -14.85 14.34
N ILE A 104 11.43 -13.85 15.13
CA ILE A 104 12.48 -12.88 14.81
C ILE A 104 13.47 -12.83 15.97
N ILE A 105 14.76 -12.92 15.65
CA ILE A 105 15.87 -12.81 16.60
C ILE A 105 16.74 -11.62 16.18
N THR A 106 17.10 -10.76 17.13
CA THR A 106 18.10 -9.70 16.94
C THR A 106 18.92 -9.51 18.21
N ASN A 107 20.18 -9.09 18.07
CA ASN A 107 21.07 -8.83 19.20
C ASN A 107 21.02 -7.37 19.67
N ASP A 108 20.36 -6.49 18.91
CA ASP A 108 20.32 -5.06 19.17
C ASP A 108 18.90 -4.59 19.50
N TYR A 109 18.76 -3.97 20.66
CA TYR A 109 17.49 -3.41 21.14
C TYR A 109 16.91 -2.38 20.15
N ILE A 110 17.76 -1.56 19.53
CA ILE A 110 17.30 -0.51 18.60
C ILE A 110 16.58 -1.12 17.40
N GLN A 111 17.01 -2.31 16.95
CA GLN A 111 16.36 -3.00 15.84
C GLN A 111 14.93 -3.46 16.18
N THR A 112 14.65 -3.79 17.45
CA THR A 112 13.31 -4.22 17.89
C THR A 112 12.25 -3.14 17.68
N GLN A 113 12.64 -1.86 17.74
CA GLN A 113 11.75 -0.72 17.55
C GLN A 113 11.67 -0.24 16.09
N SER A 114 12.31 -0.95 15.16
CA SER A 114 12.41 -0.51 13.77
C SER A 114 11.06 -0.57 13.04
N LYS A 115 10.74 0.51 12.33
CA LYS A 115 9.62 0.57 11.37
C LYS A 115 9.97 0.03 9.99
N TYR A 116 11.27 0.01 9.67
CA TYR A 116 11.78 -0.27 8.33
C TYR A 116 12.24 -1.72 8.19
N ARG A 117 12.78 -2.31 9.27
CA ARG A 117 13.04 -3.76 9.30
C ARG A 117 11.70 -4.48 9.39
N THR A 118 11.43 -5.28 8.38
CA THR A 118 10.15 -5.97 8.19
C THR A 118 10.40 -7.44 7.89
N LYS A 119 9.56 -8.31 8.44
CA LYS A 119 9.44 -9.69 8.00
C LYS A 119 8.23 -9.79 7.08
N LYS A 120 8.35 -10.50 5.97
CA LYS A 120 7.31 -10.55 4.92
C LYS A 120 6.88 -11.99 4.67
N HIS A 121 5.59 -12.16 4.45
CA HIS A 121 4.97 -13.41 4.00
C HIS A 121 4.07 -13.12 2.81
N PHE A 122 3.97 -14.04 1.85
CA PHE A 122 3.13 -13.83 0.68
C PHE A 122 2.40 -15.10 0.25
N VAL A 123 1.34 -14.91 -0.54
CA VAL A 123 0.64 -16.00 -1.22
C VAL A 123 0.19 -15.57 -2.61
N ASN A 124 0.26 -16.51 -3.55
CA ASN A 124 -0.27 -16.37 -4.91
C ASN A 124 -1.61 -17.09 -5.01
N LEU A 125 -2.66 -16.36 -5.38
CA LEU A 125 -4.04 -16.85 -5.45
C LEU A 125 -4.55 -16.71 -6.88
N LYS A 126 -5.09 -17.78 -7.45
CA LYS A 126 -5.76 -17.74 -8.76
C LYS A 126 -7.25 -17.59 -8.52
N VAL A 127 -7.85 -16.52 -9.04
CA VAL A 127 -9.27 -16.19 -8.84
C VAL A 127 -9.95 -15.87 -10.16
N GLY A 128 -11.25 -16.15 -10.26
CA GLY A 128 -12.06 -15.69 -11.39
C GLY A 128 -12.38 -14.20 -11.31
N LYS A 129 -13.06 -13.67 -12.32
CA LYS A 129 -13.49 -12.26 -12.39
C LYS A 129 -14.75 -12.00 -11.55
N ASP A 130 -14.58 -12.01 -10.23
CA ASP A 130 -15.66 -11.77 -9.26
C ASP A 130 -15.17 -10.85 -8.12
N GLU A 131 -16.03 -10.59 -7.14
CA GLU A 131 -15.72 -9.85 -5.93
C GLU A 131 -15.19 -10.77 -4.82
N TYR A 132 -14.08 -10.35 -4.21
CA TYR A 132 -13.43 -11.08 -3.13
C TYR A 132 -13.02 -10.15 -1.99
N ILE A 133 -12.76 -10.75 -0.83
CA ILE A 133 -12.15 -10.08 0.31
C ILE A 133 -10.92 -10.88 0.70
N ILE A 134 -9.75 -10.23 0.65
CA ILE A 134 -8.55 -10.75 1.30
C ILE A 134 -8.55 -10.22 2.72
N ASP A 135 -8.40 -11.12 3.69
CA ASP A 135 -8.21 -10.75 5.07
C ASP A 135 -6.95 -11.38 5.63
N SER A 136 -6.30 -10.65 6.52
CA SER A 136 -5.14 -11.14 7.26
C SER A 136 -5.32 -10.94 8.75
N GLU A 137 -4.70 -11.82 9.51
CA GLU A 137 -4.67 -11.80 10.97
C GLU A 137 -3.23 -12.06 11.43
N LEU A 138 -2.68 -11.11 12.19
CA LEU A 138 -1.40 -11.23 12.88
C LEU A 138 -1.68 -11.41 14.37
N TYR A 139 -1.11 -12.45 14.96
CA TYR A 139 -1.17 -12.77 16.38
C TYR A 139 0.23 -12.73 16.96
N ASP A 140 0.47 -11.80 17.88
CA ASP A 140 1.69 -11.77 18.67
C ASP A 140 1.55 -12.77 19.82
N LYS A 141 2.44 -13.76 19.88
CA LYS A 141 2.36 -14.84 20.86
C LYS A 141 2.72 -14.36 22.27
N ASP A 142 3.55 -13.32 22.37
CA ASP A 142 4.05 -12.81 23.64
C ASP A 142 3.01 -11.90 24.31
N THR A 143 2.38 -10.99 23.56
CA THR A 143 1.31 -10.12 24.10
C THR A 143 -0.09 -10.71 24.00
N ARG A 144 -0.25 -11.80 23.24
CA ARG A 144 -1.55 -12.39 22.85
C ARG A 144 -2.49 -11.41 22.12
N ASN A 145 -1.95 -10.30 21.63
CA ASN A 145 -2.71 -9.32 20.88
C ASN A 145 -2.88 -9.75 19.43
N LYS A 146 -4.01 -9.34 18.84
CA LYS A 146 -4.36 -9.61 17.45
C LYS A 146 -4.52 -8.32 16.66
N GLY A 147 -4.00 -8.32 15.45
CA GLY A 147 -4.22 -7.28 14.45
C GLY A 147 -4.84 -7.88 13.20
N SER A 148 -5.89 -7.26 12.66
CA SER A 148 -6.56 -7.74 11.44
C SER A 148 -6.62 -6.65 10.37
N LYS A 149 -6.37 -7.01 9.11
CA LYS A 149 -6.49 -6.14 7.94
C LYS A 149 -7.35 -6.81 6.88
N LYS A 150 -8.05 -6.00 6.09
CA LYS A 150 -8.93 -6.48 5.01
C LYS A 150 -8.78 -5.59 3.78
N ILE A 151 -8.78 -6.21 2.61
CA ILE A 151 -8.79 -5.56 1.30
C ILE A 151 -9.94 -6.14 0.49
N LYS A 152 -10.74 -5.27 -0.09
CA LYS A 152 -11.81 -5.66 -1.02
C LYS A 152 -11.25 -5.65 -2.43
N LEU A 153 -11.49 -6.72 -3.16
CA LEU A 153 -11.12 -6.86 -4.57
C LEU A 153 -12.40 -6.93 -5.39
N ASP A 154 -12.53 -6.05 -6.38
CA ASP A 154 -13.63 -6.07 -7.33
C ASP A 154 -13.08 -6.33 -8.73
N PHE A 155 -13.22 -7.57 -9.19
CA PHE A 155 -12.88 -7.97 -10.55
C PHE A 155 -14.10 -8.17 -11.45
N SER A 156 -15.32 -7.92 -10.95
CA SER A 156 -16.56 -8.13 -11.70
C SER A 156 -16.61 -7.31 -13.00
N LYS A 157 -15.96 -6.14 -13.00
CA LYS A 157 -15.90 -5.25 -14.17
C LYS A 157 -14.76 -5.59 -15.14
N LYS A 158 -13.96 -6.63 -14.85
CA LYS A 158 -12.78 -7.02 -15.65
C LYS A 158 -13.10 -7.91 -16.86
N ASP A 159 -14.38 -8.16 -17.14
CA ASP A 159 -14.81 -8.79 -18.40
C ASP A 159 -14.83 -7.84 -19.60
N LYS A 160 -14.78 -6.53 -19.36
CA LYS A 160 -14.76 -5.53 -20.43
C LYS A 160 -13.37 -5.49 -21.07
N THR A 161 -13.30 -5.70 -22.38
CA THR A 161 -12.07 -5.52 -23.17
C THR A 161 -12.14 -4.24 -24.02
N PRO A 162 -11.03 -3.49 -24.14
CA PRO A 162 -9.76 -3.64 -23.43
C PRO A 162 -9.84 -3.15 -21.97
N ILE A 163 -8.99 -3.67 -21.08
CA ILE A 163 -8.83 -3.18 -19.70
C ILE A 163 -7.39 -3.31 -19.22
N LEU A 164 -6.93 -2.31 -18.46
CA LEU A 164 -5.63 -2.32 -17.80
C LEU A 164 -5.76 -2.70 -16.32
N PHE A 165 -4.74 -3.40 -15.83
CA PHE A 165 -4.47 -3.56 -14.41
C PHE A 165 -3.56 -2.44 -13.92
N GLU A 166 -3.60 -2.20 -12.62
CA GLU A 166 -2.65 -1.29 -12.01
C GLU A 166 -1.23 -1.83 -12.22
N PRO A 167 -0.31 -1.02 -12.77
CA PRO A 167 1.04 -1.48 -13.05
C PRO A 167 1.78 -1.81 -11.77
N ILE A 168 2.50 -2.92 -11.80
CA ILE A 168 3.26 -3.41 -10.64
C ILE A 168 4.72 -3.04 -10.86
N ILE A 169 5.32 -2.39 -9.86
CA ILE A 169 6.71 -1.97 -9.93
C ILE A 169 7.52 -2.99 -9.15
N VAL A 170 8.53 -3.56 -9.78
CA VAL A 170 9.45 -4.52 -9.16
C VAL A 170 10.88 -4.00 -9.24
N THR A 171 11.67 -4.35 -8.23
CA THR A 171 13.12 -4.17 -8.17
C THR A 171 13.79 -5.54 -8.03
N ASN A 172 15.11 -5.56 -8.16
CA ASN A 172 15.88 -6.78 -7.96
C ASN A 172 16.17 -6.97 -6.47
N LEU A 173 15.77 -8.10 -5.92
CA LEU A 173 16.11 -8.54 -4.57
C LEU A 173 16.11 -10.06 -4.53
N GLU A 174 17.25 -10.63 -4.15
CA GLU A 174 17.44 -12.08 -4.10
C GLU A 174 16.33 -12.77 -3.29
N GLY A 175 15.87 -13.91 -3.80
CA GLY A 175 14.81 -14.73 -3.19
C GLY A 175 13.53 -14.81 -4.03
N ASN A 176 12.58 -15.59 -3.53
CA ASN A 176 11.27 -15.74 -4.14
C ASN A 176 10.26 -14.84 -3.41
N TRP A 177 9.65 -13.93 -4.16
CA TRP A 177 8.67 -12.98 -3.66
C TRP A 177 7.31 -13.12 -4.35
N GLY A 178 7.03 -14.26 -4.98
CA GLY A 178 5.76 -14.49 -5.69
C GLY A 178 5.67 -13.89 -7.09
N PHE A 179 6.78 -13.34 -7.58
CA PHE A 179 7.00 -12.89 -8.96
C PHE A 179 8.01 -13.82 -9.65
N ASN A 180 8.80 -13.33 -10.62
CA ASN A 180 9.95 -14.11 -11.07
C ASN A 180 11.01 -14.17 -9.97
N ASP A 181 11.92 -15.14 -10.05
CA ASP A 181 13.03 -15.23 -9.11
C ASP A 181 13.87 -13.95 -9.13
N GLY A 182 14.12 -13.40 -7.94
CA GLY A 182 14.84 -12.14 -7.79
C GLY A 182 13.99 -10.88 -8.04
N GLU A 183 12.72 -10.99 -8.47
CA GLU A 183 11.83 -9.83 -8.61
C GLU A 183 11.07 -9.57 -7.30
N PHE A 184 11.30 -8.41 -6.68
CA PHE A 184 10.59 -7.98 -5.47
C PHE A 184 9.67 -6.80 -5.77
N PRO A 185 8.36 -6.89 -5.45
CA PRO A 185 7.43 -5.80 -5.69
C PRO A 185 7.60 -4.68 -4.67
N LEU A 186 7.47 -3.46 -5.14
CA LEU A 186 7.56 -2.28 -4.29
C LEU A 186 6.20 -2.00 -3.67
N THR A 187 6.18 -2.13 -2.34
CA THR A 187 4.98 -2.15 -1.49
C THR A 187 4.63 -0.78 -0.89
N GLY A 188 5.35 0.28 -1.24
CA GLY A 188 5.16 1.63 -0.72
C GLY A 188 4.93 2.68 -1.80
N LYS A 189 4.34 3.83 -1.42
CA LYS A 189 4.31 5.03 -2.26
C LYS A 189 5.70 5.66 -2.43
N ARG A 190 6.61 5.37 -1.50
CA ARG A 190 8.01 5.82 -1.48
C ARG A 190 8.93 4.63 -1.70
N ILE A 191 9.73 4.71 -2.75
CA ILE A 191 10.70 3.68 -3.12
C ILE A 191 12.08 4.10 -2.63
N THR A 192 12.82 3.17 -2.04
CA THR A 192 14.20 3.34 -1.56
C THR A 192 15.10 2.33 -2.25
N ASN A 193 16.36 2.67 -2.53
CA ASN A 193 17.34 1.88 -3.28
C ASN A 193 16.90 1.56 -4.72
N ILE A 194 17.25 2.45 -5.64
CA ILE A 194 16.93 2.36 -7.08
C ILE A 194 18.18 2.01 -7.89
N ASP A 195 19.28 1.66 -7.22
CA ASP A 195 20.60 1.58 -7.83
C ASP A 195 20.67 0.53 -8.97
N ASP A 196 19.85 -0.53 -8.89
CA ASP A 196 19.75 -1.60 -9.89
C ASP A 196 18.66 -1.39 -10.97
N GLY A 197 17.93 -0.27 -10.88
CA GLY A 197 16.84 0.09 -11.79
C GLY A 197 15.47 -0.50 -11.38
N LEU A 198 14.40 0.02 -11.99
CA LEU A 198 13.02 -0.40 -11.74
C LEU A 198 12.42 -1.05 -12.98
N THR A 199 11.63 -2.10 -12.78
CA THR A 199 10.87 -2.74 -13.85
C THR A 199 9.38 -2.56 -13.61
N LEU A 200 8.66 -2.11 -14.64
CA LEU A 200 7.21 -2.02 -14.67
C LEU A 200 6.63 -3.26 -15.31
N ILE A 201 5.76 -3.95 -14.57
CA ILE A 201 4.91 -5.01 -15.09
C ILE A 201 3.59 -4.35 -15.51
N ILE A 202 3.36 -4.32 -16.82
CA ILE A 202 2.17 -3.74 -17.44
C ILE A 202 1.32 -4.90 -17.96
N SER A 203 0.04 -4.92 -17.61
CA SER A 203 -0.83 -6.04 -17.96
C SER A 203 -2.30 -5.65 -18.10
N GLY A 204 -3.04 -6.47 -18.85
CA GLY A 204 -4.43 -6.18 -19.20
C GLY A 204 -5.14 -7.34 -19.87
N PHE A 205 -6.47 -7.21 -20.00
CA PHE A 205 -7.28 -8.06 -20.88
C PHE A 205 -7.57 -7.31 -22.18
N VAL A 206 -7.49 -8.04 -23.28
CA VAL A 206 -7.73 -7.53 -24.63
C VAL A 206 -8.60 -8.53 -25.39
N GLY A 207 -9.40 -8.03 -26.32
CA GLY A 207 -10.12 -8.86 -27.27
C GLY A 207 -9.19 -9.48 -28.30
N ILE A 208 -9.76 -10.33 -29.16
CA ILE A 208 -9.07 -10.84 -30.36
C ILE A 208 -8.87 -9.66 -31.33
N GLY A 209 -7.66 -9.55 -31.88
CA GLY A 209 -7.26 -8.49 -32.81
C GLY A 209 -6.19 -7.57 -32.24
N GLN A 210 -5.73 -6.63 -33.07
CA GLN A 210 -4.58 -5.78 -32.76
C GLN A 210 -4.89 -4.82 -31.62
N TYR A 211 -3.92 -4.66 -30.72
CA TYR A 211 -3.97 -3.68 -29.64
C TYR A 211 -2.66 -2.93 -29.53
N GLN A 212 -2.73 -1.74 -28.95
CA GLN A 212 -1.58 -0.89 -28.69
C GLN A 212 -1.60 -0.44 -27.23
N VAL A 213 -0.42 -0.42 -26.60
CA VAL A 213 -0.23 0.13 -25.26
C VAL A 213 0.82 1.23 -25.30
N GLU A 214 0.40 2.42 -24.90
CA GLU A 214 1.23 3.62 -24.80
C GLU A 214 1.46 3.97 -23.33
N MET A 215 2.67 4.40 -23.00
CA MET A 215 3.07 4.82 -21.66
C MET A 215 3.64 6.24 -21.71
N PHE A 216 3.14 7.08 -20.82
CA PHE A 216 3.61 8.45 -20.62
C PHE A 216 4.16 8.58 -19.21
N LEU A 217 5.33 9.20 -19.09
CA LEU A 217 6.03 9.46 -17.82
C LEU A 217 6.19 10.97 -17.68
N ASP A 218 5.67 11.55 -16.59
CA ASP A 218 5.87 12.98 -16.29
C ASP A 218 7.35 13.31 -16.11
N GLY A 219 7.81 14.38 -16.77
CA GLY A 219 9.22 14.80 -16.85
C GLY A 219 9.80 14.72 -18.26
N LYS A 220 9.07 14.13 -19.22
CA LYS A 220 9.28 14.25 -20.67
C LYS A 220 8.00 14.83 -21.27
N ASN A 221 8.10 15.73 -22.26
CA ASN A 221 6.95 16.35 -22.93
C ASN A 221 5.89 15.29 -23.31
N GLU A 222 4.61 15.62 -23.20
CA GLU A 222 3.47 14.74 -23.51
C GLU A 222 3.53 14.13 -24.94
N GLU A 223 4.31 14.73 -25.83
CA GLU A 223 4.59 14.26 -27.20
C GLU A 223 5.54 13.04 -27.28
N ASN A 224 6.25 12.70 -26.19
CA ASN A 224 7.21 11.59 -26.15
C ASN A 224 6.64 10.34 -25.46
N GLY A 225 5.40 9.96 -25.79
CA GLY A 225 4.81 8.70 -25.36
C GLY A 225 5.68 7.50 -25.78
N VAL A 226 6.05 6.65 -24.84
CA VAL A 226 6.77 5.40 -25.14
C VAL A 226 5.74 4.36 -25.53
N ILE A 227 5.80 3.90 -26.78
CA ILE A 227 5.01 2.75 -27.22
C ILE A 227 5.63 1.51 -26.58
N VAL A 228 4.92 0.94 -25.60
CA VAL A 228 5.36 -0.26 -24.88
C VAL A 228 5.01 -1.50 -25.68
N ILE A 229 3.85 -1.51 -26.33
CA ILE A 229 3.40 -2.58 -27.23
C ILE A 229 2.84 -1.91 -28.48
N LYS A 230 3.36 -2.29 -29.65
CA LYS A 230 2.95 -1.76 -30.96
C LYS A 230 2.25 -2.85 -31.77
N ASN A 231 0.94 -2.71 -31.97
CA ASN A 231 0.13 -3.53 -32.88
C ASN A 231 0.38 -5.03 -32.73
N ASP A 232 0.34 -5.50 -31.48
CA ASP A 232 0.49 -6.92 -31.17
C ASP A 232 -0.88 -7.61 -31.24
N GLU A 233 -0.89 -8.91 -31.52
CA GLU A 233 -2.10 -9.73 -31.52
C GLU A 233 -1.93 -10.81 -30.45
N THR A 234 -2.72 -10.73 -29.37
CA THR A 234 -2.68 -11.79 -28.36
C THR A 234 -3.71 -12.87 -28.69
N PRO A 235 -3.30 -14.11 -29.00
CA PRO A 235 -4.26 -15.21 -29.18
C PRO A 235 -4.97 -15.55 -27.86
N ASN A 236 -4.38 -15.22 -26.72
CA ASN A 236 -4.82 -15.67 -25.40
C ASN A 236 -5.79 -14.71 -24.69
N GLY A 237 -6.10 -13.54 -25.27
CA GLY A 237 -7.04 -12.56 -24.71
C GLY A 237 -6.53 -11.79 -23.48
N TYR A 238 -5.23 -11.87 -23.19
CA TYR A 238 -4.55 -11.10 -22.14
C TYR A 238 -3.10 -10.87 -22.52
N PHE A 239 -2.47 -9.88 -21.91
CA PHE A 239 -1.04 -9.62 -22.07
C PHE A 239 -0.38 -9.28 -20.74
N ILE A 240 0.90 -9.59 -20.64
CA ILE A 240 1.79 -9.21 -19.55
C ILE A 240 3.13 -8.84 -20.17
N THR A 241 3.52 -7.58 -20.06
CA THR A 241 4.81 -7.10 -20.56
C THR A 241 5.63 -6.48 -19.44
N ARG A 242 6.95 -6.55 -19.58
CA ARG A 242 7.91 -5.97 -18.64
C ARG A 242 8.65 -4.84 -19.33
N TYR A 243 8.56 -3.65 -18.76
CA TYR A 243 9.27 -2.46 -19.24
C TYR A 243 10.28 -2.01 -18.19
N LYS A 244 11.57 -2.04 -18.54
CA LYS A 244 12.64 -1.56 -17.66
C LYS A 244 12.76 -0.04 -17.78
N LEU A 245 12.59 0.67 -16.67
CA LEU A 245 12.78 2.13 -16.60
C LEU A 245 14.26 2.46 -16.74
N LYS A 246 14.58 3.46 -17.57
CA LYS A 246 15.96 3.93 -17.72
C LYS A 246 16.38 4.73 -16.49
N LYS A 247 17.68 4.79 -16.19
CA LYS A 247 18.20 5.57 -15.05
C LYS A 247 17.77 7.05 -15.12
N ASP A 248 17.72 7.62 -16.33
CA ASP A 248 17.26 9.00 -16.54
C ASP A 248 15.80 9.20 -16.12
N ASP A 249 14.96 8.18 -16.32
CA ASP A 249 13.56 8.19 -15.91
C ASP A 249 13.41 8.12 -14.38
N LEU A 250 14.47 7.80 -13.64
CA LEU A 250 14.50 7.67 -12.18
C LEU A 250 15.19 8.87 -11.50
N SER A 251 15.54 9.90 -12.29
CA SER A 251 16.23 11.10 -11.82
C SER A 251 15.31 12.05 -11.03
N THR A 252 14.00 12.00 -11.24
CA THR A 252 13.01 12.81 -10.53
C THR A 252 12.58 12.18 -9.20
N ILE A 253 12.03 12.99 -8.28
CA ILE A 253 11.53 12.51 -6.97
C ILE A 253 10.09 12.00 -7.07
N GLY A 254 9.37 12.37 -8.14
CA GLY A 254 8.04 11.88 -8.45
C GLY A 254 7.97 11.41 -9.90
N LEU A 255 7.32 10.27 -10.11
CA LEU A 255 6.98 9.74 -11.44
C LEU A 255 5.47 9.52 -11.51
N ASN A 256 4.82 10.26 -12.39
CA ASN A 256 3.43 10.00 -12.73
C ASN A 256 3.43 9.20 -14.04
N LEU A 257 2.88 8.01 -13.96
CA LEU A 257 2.76 7.08 -15.06
C LEU A 257 1.32 7.07 -15.54
N LYS A 258 1.12 7.40 -16.82
CA LYS A 258 -0.15 7.22 -17.51
C LYS A 258 0.02 6.10 -18.53
N LEU A 259 -0.78 5.05 -18.41
CA LEU A 259 -0.86 4.00 -19.41
C LEU A 259 -2.17 4.13 -20.17
N ILE A 260 -2.10 3.99 -21.49
CA ILE A 260 -3.25 4.02 -22.38
C ILE A 260 -3.25 2.73 -23.20
N ILE A 261 -4.38 2.04 -23.22
CA ILE A 261 -4.62 0.91 -24.10
C ILE A 261 -5.68 1.28 -25.14
N LYS A 262 -5.38 0.97 -26.41
CA LYS A 262 -6.25 1.21 -27.56
C LYS A 262 -6.52 -0.10 -28.27
N GLN A 263 -7.80 -0.42 -28.49
CA GLN A 263 -8.23 -1.58 -29.28
C GLN A 263 -9.62 -1.33 -29.85
N ASN A 264 -9.82 -1.57 -31.15
CA ASN A 264 -11.12 -1.47 -31.84
C ASN A 264 -11.88 -0.16 -31.55
N GLY A 265 -11.18 0.97 -31.59
CA GLY A 265 -11.74 2.31 -31.30
C GLY A 265 -12.07 2.57 -29.82
N LYS A 266 -11.86 1.61 -28.92
CA LYS A 266 -12.00 1.79 -27.47
C LYS A 266 -10.66 2.14 -26.84
N GLU A 267 -10.68 3.16 -26.00
CA GLU A 267 -9.52 3.59 -25.22
C GLU A 267 -9.79 3.45 -23.72
N ARG A 268 -8.81 2.94 -22.97
CA ARG A 268 -8.80 2.96 -21.50
C ARG A 268 -7.46 3.46 -21.00
N SER A 269 -7.51 4.30 -19.98
CA SER A 269 -6.32 4.82 -19.32
C SER A 269 -6.28 4.48 -17.84
N ILE A 270 -5.07 4.33 -17.30
CA ILE A 270 -4.82 4.21 -15.87
C ILE A 270 -3.64 5.10 -15.48
N PHE A 271 -3.78 5.75 -14.34
CA PHE A 271 -2.76 6.63 -13.78
C PHE A 271 -2.18 6.02 -12.51
N LYS A 272 -0.86 6.06 -12.37
CA LYS A 272 -0.15 5.61 -11.18
C LYS A 272 0.92 6.63 -10.81
N ASN A 273 0.85 7.14 -9.59
CA ASN A 273 1.85 8.07 -9.07
C ASN A 273 2.82 7.32 -8.16
N ILE A 274 4.10 7.60 -8.35
CA ILE A 274 5.22 6.94 -7.68
C ILE A 274 6.09 8.04 -7.08
N SER A 275 6.46 7.92 -5.81
CA SER A 275 7.46 8.79 -5.19
C SER A 275 8.75 8.01 -4.96
N ILE A 276 9.86 8.61 -5.35
CA ILE A 276 11.21 8.09 -5.18
C ILE A 276 11.82 8.81 -3.98
N PHE A 277 12.16 8.07 -2.92
CA PHE A 277 12.85 8.65 -1.78
C PHE A 277 14.33 8.82 -2.09
N LYS A 278 14.82 10.06 -1.99
CA LYS A 278 16.25 10.38 -2.08
C LYS A 278 16.75 10.87 -0.71
N PRO A 279 17.72 10.19 -0.08
CA PRO A 279 18.30 10.65 1.18
C PRO A 279 18.79 12.09 1.09
N GLY A 280 18.53 12.91 2.11
CA GLY A 280 18.92 14.32 2.15
C GLY A 280 18.01 15.29 1.39
N LEU A 281 17.00 14.79 0.65
CA LEU A 281 16.02 15.63 -0.04
C LEU A 281 14.65 15.53 0.64
N SER A 282 14.04 16.69 0.87
CA SER A 282 12.71 16.76 1.44
C SER A 282 11.68 16.15 0.49
N GLY A 283 10.75 15.36 1.01
CA GLY A 283 9.68 14.74 0.23
C GLY A 283 8.65 15.70 -0.38
N PHE A 284 8.84 17.02 -0.20
CA PHE A 284 8.07 18.09 -0.84
C PHE A 284 8.74 18.63 -2.12
N VAL A 285 9.97 18.22 -2.40
CA VAL A 285 10.71 18.63 -3.61
C VAL A 285 10.38 17.64 -4.72
N ASN A 286 9.68 18.06 -5.76
CA ASN A 286 9.33 17.19 -6.90
C ASN A 286 10.43 17.17 -7.97
N ASN A 287 11.16 18.29 -8.12
CA ASN A 287 12.24 18.44 -9.09
C ASN A 287 13.45 19.13 -8.43
N VAL A 288 14.51 18.35 -8.19
CA VAL A 288 15.73 18.78 -7.51
C VAL A 288 16.45 19.89 -8.28
N GLU A 289 16.52 19.78 -9.60
CA GLU A 289 17.21 20.74 -10.46
C GLU A 289 16.51 22.11 -10.44
N ASN A 290 15.19 22.11 -10.57
CA ASN A 290 14.40 23.34 -10.45
C ASN A 290 14.54 23.95 -9.04
N SER A 291 14.55 23.13 -7.99
CA SER A 291 14.80 23.62 -6.63
C SER A 291 16.21 24.21 -6.46
N PHE A 292 17.24 23.61 -7.06
CA PHE A 292 18.59 24.21 -7.07
C PHE A 292 18.63 25.53 -7.86
N GLN A 293 17.92 25.64 -8.98
CA GLN A 293 17.81 26.88 -9.74
C GLN A 293 17.08 27.97 -8.95
N GLN A 294 15.99 27.64 -8.26
CA GLN A 294 15.29 28.56 -7.36
C GLN A 294 16.17 28.99 -6.19
N MET A 295 16.93 28.06 -5.59
CA MET A 295 17.92 28.39 -4.57
C MET A 295 19.00 29.32 -5.11
N ARG A 296 19.56 29.06 -6.30
CA ARG A 296 20.52 29.95 -6.96
C ARG A 296 19.92 31.33 -7.17
N TYR A 297 18.69 31.43 -7.68
CA TYR A 297 18.00 32.70 -7.88
C TYR A 297 17.82 33.49 -6.57
N ILE A 298 17.39 32.81 -5.48
CA ILE A 298 17.26 33.42 -4.14
C ILE A 298 18.62 33.90 -3.62
N LEU A 299 19.67 33.09 -3.77
CA LEU A 299 21.02 33.45 -3.35
C LEU A 299 21.57 34.63 -4.14
N THR A 300 21.35 34.67 -5.45
CA THR A 300 21.75 35.79 -6.31
C THR A 300 21.01 37.07 -5.93
N THR A 301 19.68 37.02 -5.76
CA THR A 301 18.89 38.19 -5.33
C THR A 301 19.25 38.65 -3.91
N MET A 302 19.52 37.73 -2.98
CA MET A 302 20.02 38.10 -1.64
C MET A 302 21.41 38.74 -1.71
N ARG A 303 22.30 38.24 -2.57
CA ARG A 303 23.64 38.81 -2.79
C ARG A 303 23.53 40.21 -3.38
N GLU A 304 22.67 40.42 -4.37
CA GLU A 304 22.39 41.74 -4.95
C GLU A 304 21.79 42.71 -3.93
N LYS A 305 20.85 42.27 -3.09
CA LYS A 305 20.31 43.09 -1.99
C LYS A 305 21.41 43.50 -1.00
N LYS A 306 22.29 42.57 -0.61
CA LYS A 306 23.44 42.88 0.27
C LYS A 306 24.43 43.85 -0.39
N LEU A 307 24.68 43.73 -1.69
CA LEU A 307 25.54 44.64 -2.45
C LEU A 307 24.91 46.04 -2.59
N LYS A 308 23.59 46.15 -2.80
CA LYS A 308 22.86 47.42 -2.79
C LYS A 308 22.89 48.09 -1.42
N VAL A 309 22.68 47.35 -0.34
CA VAL A 309 22.77 47.89 1.04
C VAL A 309 24.18 48.40 1.38
N LYS A 310 25.23 47.74 0.88
CA LYS A 310 26.61 48.22 1.04
C LYS A 310 26.89 49.50 0.24
N ARG A 311 26.33 49.64 -0.96
CA ARG A 311 26.49 50.85 -1.79
C ARG A 311 25.78 52.09 -1.24
N VAL A 312 24.76 51.93 -0.39
CA VAL A 312 24.03 53.03 0.26
C VAL A 312 24.71 53.51 1.56
N LYS A 313 25.72 52.77 2.05
CA LYS A 313 26.47 53.09 3.28
C LYS A 313 27.86 53.70 3.04
N ASN A 314 28.20 54.01 1.79
CA ASN A 314 29.39 54.77 1.42
C ASN A 314 28.97 56.10 0.80
#